data_AF-A0A0V0GE38-F1
#
_entry.id   AF-A0A0V0GE38-F1
#
_cell.length_a   1.000
_cell.length_b   1.000
_cell.length_c   1.000
_cell.angle_alpha   90.00
_cell.angle_beta   90.00
_cell.angle_gamma   90.00
#
_symmetry.space_group_name_H-M   'P 1'
#
loop_
_entity.id
_entity.type
_entity.pdbx_description
1 polymer ?
#
loop_
_entity_poly.entity_id
_entity_poly.type
_entity_poly.pdbx_seq_one_letter_code
_entity_poly.pdbx_strand_id
1 'polypeptide(L)' 'MDRRKKIISDRPRIKWGGLTPALSREMGEKLIGMRAWSGSGDANTMWNKATSCIREVATKVLGVSRGNFGG' A
#
# COMPACT_ATOMS: atom_id res chain seq x y z
N MET A 1 -25.67 20.66 -8.34
CA MET A 1 -25.32 19.42 -7.60
C MET A 1 -23.82 19.28 -7.58
N ASP A 2 -23.19 19.91 -6.59
CA ASP A 2 -21.75 19.94 -6.44
C ASP A 2 -21.21 18.54 -6.20
N ARG A 3 -20.49 18.04 -7.20
CA ARG A 3 -19.77 16.78 -7.17
C ARG A 3 -18.64 16.94 -6.16
N ARG A 4 -18.93 16.73 -4.86
CA ARG A 4 -17.91 16.72 -3.80
C ARG A 4 -16.88 15.65 -4.16
N LYS A 5 -15.79 16.10 -4.80
CA LYS A 5 -14.55 15.35 -4.91
C LYS A 5 -14.11 15.17 -3.46
N LYS A 6 -14.43 14.02 -2.87
CA LYS A 6 -13.91 13.61 -1.57
C LYS A 6 -12.42 13.39 -1.80
N ILE A 7 -11.64 14.47 -1.70
CA ILE A 7 -10.20 14.39 -1.85
C ILE A 7 -9.73 13.66 -0.59
N ILE A 8 -9.50 12.36 -0.72
CA ILE A 8 -8.86 11.54 0.30
C ILE A 8 -7.37 11.93 0.27
N SER A 9 -7.07 13.16 0.69
CA SER A 9 -5.71 13.73 0.70
C SER A 9 -4.89 13.24 1.89
N ASP A 10 -5.54 12.67 2.91
CA ASP A 10 -4.88 12.38 4.19
C ASP A 10 -4.15 11.02 4.21
N ARG A 11 -4.42 10.14 3.24
CA ARG A 11 -3.82 8.81 3.23
C ARG A 11 -2.55 8.84 2.38
N PRO A 12 -1.36 8.54 2.92
CA PRO A 12 -0.14 8.49 2.13
C PRO A 12 -0.35 7.54 0.95
N ARG A 13 -0.22 8.09 -0.27
CA ARG A 13 -0.41 7.36 -1.52
C ARG A 13 0.96 6.85 -1.96
N ILE A 14 1.06 5.53 -2.06
CA ILE A 14 2.22 4.88 -2.66
C ILE A 14 2.23 5.24 -4.15
N LYS A 15 3.36 5.74 -4.65
CA LYS A 15 3.56 5.99 -6.08
C LYS A 15 3.85 4.66 -6.78
N TRP A 16 2.79 3.99 -7.21
CA TRP A 16 2.88 2.74 -7.98
C TRP A 16 3.44 2.92 -9.39
N GLY A 17 3.49 4.15 -9.91
CA GLY A 17 3.98 4.44 -11.26
C GLY A 17 5.45 4.11 -11.51
N GLY A 18 6.24 3.87 -10.46
CA GLY A 18 7.65 3.42 -10.55
C GLY A 18 7.83 1.90 -10.46
N LEU A 19 6.76 1.11 -10.49
CA LEU A 19 6.84 -0.35 -10.45
C LEU A 19 7.48 -0.88 -11.74
N THR A 20 8.71 -1.37 -11.63
CA THR A 20 9.33 -2.20 -12.66
C THR A 20 8.97 -3.67 -12.42
N PRO A 21 9.06 -4.55 -13.44
CA PRO A 21 8.83 -5.98 -13.27
C PRO A 21 9.70 -6.61 -12.17
N ALA A 22 10.94 -6.15 -12.01
CA ALA A 22 11.84 -6.60 -10.95
C ALA A 22 11.31 -6.23 -9.54
N LEU A 23 10.89 -4.98 -9.36
CA LEU A 23 10.31 -4.52 -8.09
C LEU A 23 8.98 -5.23 -7.79
N SER A 24 8.18 -5.52 -8.82
CA SER A 24 6.93 -6.28 -8.66
C SER A 24 7.17 -7.69 -8.15
N ARG A 25 8.24 -8.35 -8.62
CA ARG A 25 8.63 -9.69 -8.19
C ARG A 25 9.16 -9.69 -6.76
N GLU A 26 10.05 -8.75 -6.44
CA GLU A 26 10.58 -8.58 -5.08
C GLU A 26 9.46 -8.27 -4.06
N MET A 27 8.49 -7.43 -4.44
CA MET A 27 7.32 -7.16 -3.61
C MET A 27 6.46 -8.41 -3.41
N GLY A 28 6.24 -9.21 -4.46
CA GLY A 28 5.51 -10.47 -4.38
C GLY A 28 6.17 -11.47 -3.44
N GLU A 29 7.48 -11.66 -3.57
CA GLU A 29 8.28 -12.56 -2.71
C GLU A 29 8.22 -12.14 -1.24
N LYS A 30 8.36 -10.85 -0.95
CA LYS A 30 8.22 -10.29 0.41
C LYS A 30 6.81 -10.50 0.98
N LEU A 31 5.76 -10.32 0.18
CA LEU A 31 4.37 -10.52 0.59
C LEU A 31 4.04 -11.98 0.89
N ILE A 32 4.58 -12.91 0.09
CA ILE A 32 4.46 -14.35 0.32
C ILE A 32 5.17 -14.73 1.63
N GLY A 33 6.39 -14.23 1.85
CA GLY A 33 7.17 -14.46 3.07
C GLY A 33 6.49 -13.92 4.33
N MET A 34 5.81 -12.77 4.23
CA MET A 34 5.08 -12.17 5.35
C MET A 34 3.80 -12.91 5.73
N ARG A 35 3.39 -13.95 4.99
CA ARG A 35 2.15 -14.69 5.23
C ARG A 35 0.95 -13.74 5.44
N ALA A 36 0.91 -12.65 4.66
CA ALA A 36 -0.13 -11.62 4.74
C ALA A 36 -1.55 -12.20 4.59
N TRP A 37 -1.63 -13.40 4.03
CA TRP A 37 -2.84 -14.15 3.71
C TRP A 37 -3.15 -15.30 4.70
N SER A 38 -2.30 -15.55 5.70
CA SER A 38 -2.46 -16.73 6.59
C SER A 38 -3.38 -16.49 7.80
N GLY A 39 -4.30 -15.53 7.74
CA GLY A 39 -5.27 -15.30 8.80
C GLY A 39 -6.54 -16.11 8.61
N SER A 40 -6.91 -16.98 9.55
CA SER A 40 -8.28 -17.47 9.68
C SER A 40 -9.04 -16.50 10.60
N GLY A 41 -10.05 -15.82 10.07
CA GLY A 41 -10.84 -14.83 10.81
C GLY A 41 -11.80 -14.06 9.90
N ASP A 42 -12.45 -13.04 10.45
CA ASP A 42 -13.33 -12.14 9.71
C ASP A 42 -12.63 -11.55 8.47
N ALA A 43 -13.35 -11.55 7.33
CA ALA A 43 -12.81 -11.11 6.05
C ALA A 43 -12.30 -9.67 6.10
N ASN A 44 -12.98 -8.79 6.83
CA ASN A 44 -12.56 -7.40 6.96
C ASN A 44 -11.24 -7.28 7.75
N THR A 45 -11.06 -8.11 8.77
CA THR A 45 -9.81 -8.21 9.53
C THR A 45 -8.66 -8.76 8.69
N MET A 46 -8.92 -9.78 7.86
CA MET A 46 -7.94 -10.31 6.90
C MET A 46 -7.50 -9.25 5.88
N TRP A 47 -8.46 -8.56 5.25
CA TRP A 47 -8.18 -7.53 4.26
C TRP A 47 -7.43 -6.34 4.85
N ASN A 48 -7.72 -5.96 6.11
CA ASN A 48 -6.96 -4.92 6.79
C ASN A 48 -5.49 -5.32 7.03
N LYS A 49 -5.24 -6.56 7.48
CA LYS A 49 -3.88 -7.09 7.65
C LYS A 49 -3.12 -7.15 6.32
N ALA A 50 -3.76 -7.65 5.26
CA ALA A 50 -3.18 -7.70 3.92
C ALA A 50 -2.85 -6.29 3.39
N THR A 51 -3.79 -5.35 3.54
CA THR A 51 -3.59 -3.95 3.11
C THR A 51 -2.44 -3.29 3.87
N SER A 52 -2.31 -3.54 5.18
CA SER A 52 -1.20 -3.03 5.98
C SER A 52 0.14 -3.61 5.51
N CYS A 53 0.20 -4.91 5.24
CA CYS A 53 1.40 -5.59 4.75
C CYS A 53 1.82 -5.07 3.37
N ILE A 54 0.88 -4.93 2.43
CA ILE A 54 1.12 -4.35 1.10
C ILE A 54 1.68 -2.93 1.23
N ARG A 55 1.13 -2.12 2.14
CA ARG A 55 1.61 -0.76 2.35
C ARG A 55 3.02 -0.70 2.89
N GLU A 56 3.34 -1.58 3.84
CA GLU A 56 4.68 -1.65 4.43
C GLU A 56 5.71 -2.10 3.40
N VAL A 57 5.44 -3.17 2.66
CA VAL A 57 6.34 -3.68 1.62
C VAL A 57 6.52 -2.65 0.51
N ALA A 58 5.44 -2.02 0.07
CA ALA A 58 5.50 -0.97 -0.94
C ALA A 58 6.27 0.27 -0.46
N THR A 59 6.13 0.65 0.81
CA THR A 59 6.91 1.74 1.42
C THR A 59 8.41 1.41 1.43
N LYS A 60 8.75 0.15 1.71
CA LYS A 60 10.14 -0.31 1.73
C LYS A 60 10.76 -0.42 0.33
N VAL A 61 9.98 -0.86 -0.66
CA VAL A 61 10.49 -1.11 -2.03
C VAL A 61 10.42 0.13 -2.92
N LEU A 62 9.32 0.89 -2.85
CA LEU A 62 9.09 2.07 -3.71
C LEU A 62 9.41 3.39 -3.01
N GLY A 63 9.63 3.36 -1.69
CA GLY A 63 9.74 4.56 -0.87
C GLY A 63 8.38 5.24 -0.64
N VAL A 64 8.26 5.98 0.46
CA VAL A 64 7.16 6.93 0.66
C VAL A 64 7.69 8.31 0.34
N SER A 65 7.21 8.89 -0.76
CA SER A 65 7.33 10.33 -0.95
C SER A 65 6.37 10.99 0.05
N ARG A 66 6.90 11.32 1.23
CA ARG A 66 6.26 12.29 2.13
C ARG A 66 6.24 13.60 1.34
N GLY A 67 5.06 14.03 0.90
CA GLY A 67 4.91 15.36 0.33
C GLY A 67 5.39 16.36 1.38
N ASN A 68 6.46 17.07 1.08
CA ASN A 68 6.89 18.21 1.87
C ASN A 68 5.78 19.26 1.78
N PHE A 69 5.05 19.47 2.89
CA PHE A 69 4.23 20.66 3.03
C PHE A 69 5.18 21.83 3.29
N GLY A 70 5.67 22.45 2.20
CA GLY A 70 6.31 23.75 2.24
C GLY A 70 5.45 24.72 1.45
N GLY A 71 5.02 25.80 2.11
CA GLY A 71 4.25 26.91 1.53
C GLY A 71 2.96 27.16 2.27
#